data_AF-A0A1F4DNX9-F1
#
_entry.id   AF-A0A1F4DNX9-F1
#
_cell.length_a   1.000
_cell.length_b   1.000
_cell.length_c   1.000
_cell.angle_alpha   90.00
_cell.angle_beta   90.00
_cell.angle_gamma   90.00
#
_symmetry.space_group_name_H-M   'P 1'
#
loop_
_entity.id
_entity.type
_entity.pdbx_description
1 polymer ?
#
loop_
_entity_poly.entity_id
_entity_poly.type
_entity_poly.pdbx_seq_one_letter_code
_entity_poly.pdbx_strand_id
1 'polypeptide(L)'
;MHVILLRVAESGFAGYEDYTWIAFFAPAGTPRAVVRKLNSDVAAILRLPDTKERLAALGFDAVDNTPDEFAAYVKAEVIKWGKVIKDSGIGERSIQIEWVERVLSRPEKNRTG
;
A
#
# COMPACT_ATOMS: atom_id res chain seq x y z
N MET A 1 3.62 3.20 12.65
CA MET A 1 3.16 2.05 11.86
C MET A 1 3.77 2.19 10.48
N HIS A 2 4.91 1.56 10.17
CA HIS A 2 5.55 1.74 8.85
C HIS A 2 6.39 0.53 8.47
N VAL A 3 6.15 -0.05 7.29
CA VAL A 3 7.15 -0.79 6.48
C VAL A 3 6.80 -0.72 4.98
N ILE A 4 7.56 0.07 4.20
CA ILE A 4 7.79 -0.10 2.74
C ILE A 4 6.60 0.08 1.78
N LEU A 5 6.89 0.71 0.64
CA LEU A 5 6.00 0.98 -0.48
C LEU A 5 6.26 0.01 -1.65
N LEU A 6 5.20 -0.46 -2.30
CA LEU A 6 5.17 -1.13 -3.61
C LEU A 6 4.23 -0.30 -4.49
N ARG A 7 4.57 -0.03 -5.76
CA ARG A 7 3.68 0.71 -6.67
C ARG A 7 3.20 -0.19 -7.81
N VAL A 8 1.95 -0.02 -8.21
CA VAL A 8 1.30 -0.57 -9.41
C VAL A 8 0.98 0.60 -10.31
N ALA A 9 1.34 0.51 -11.59
CA ALA A 9 0.86 1.44 -12.60
C ALA A 9 -0.48 0.95 -13.16
N GLU A 10 -1.56 1.72 -13.01
CA GLU A 10 -2.82 1.48 -13.72
C GLU A 10 -2.98 2.56 -14.79
N SER A 11 -2.63 2.24 -16.03
CA SER A 11 -2.76 3.15 -17.18
C SER A 11 -4.09 2.95 -17.89
N GLY A 12 -5.05 3.86 -17.63
CA GLY A 12 -6.36 3.86 -18.29
C GLY A 12 -6.62 5.08 -19.20
N PHE A 13 -5.95 6.21 -18.98
CA PHE A 13 -6.29 7.48 -19.65
C PHE A 13 -5.05 8.32 -19.98
N ALA A 14 -4.96 8.83 -21.20
CA ALA A 14 -3.87 9.72 -21.62
C ALA A 14 -3.87 11.01 -20.77
N GLY A 15 -2.75 11.27 -20.07
CA GLY A 15 -2.60 12.40 -19.14
C GLY A 15 -3.03 12.11 -17.70
N TYR A 16 -3.42 10.87 -17.37
CA TYR A 16 -3.78 10.43 -16.02
C TYR A 16 -3.01 9.15 -15.69
N GLU A 17 -1.91 9.30 -14.96
CA GLU A 17 -1.21 8.17 -14.34
C GLU A 17 -1.77 7.99 -12.93
N ASP A 18 -2.60 6.96 -12.74
CA ASP A 18 -2.97 6.52 -11.40
C ASP A 18 -2.01 5.42 -10.96
N TYR A 19 -1.39 5.63 -9.80
CA TYR A 19 -0.49 4.67 -9.21
C TYR A 19 -1.13 4.15 -7.94
N THR A 20 -1.65 2.93 -7.99
CA THR A 20 -2.04 2.21 -6.79
C THR A 20 -0.77 1.79 -6.06
N TRP A 21 -0.75 1.85 -4.73
CA TRP A 21 0.38 1.35 -3.97
C TRP A 21 -0.04 0.34 -2.91
N ILE A 22 0.84 -0.63 -2.69
CA ILE A 22 0.74 -1.63 -1.64
C ILE A 22 1.83 -1.33 -0.61
N ALA A 23 1.59 -1.62 0.66
CA ALA A 23 2.59 -1.42 1.69
C ALA A 23 2.45 -2.44 2.81
N PHE A 24 3.55 -2.64 3.55
CA PHE A 24 3.52 -3.40 4.79
C PHE A 24 3.37 -2.46 6.00
N PHE A 25 2.68 -2.94 7.03
CA PHE A 25 2.46 -2.16 8.23
C PHE A 25 2.71 -3.03 9.46
N ALA A 26 3.43 -2.45 10.43
CA ALA A 26 3.62 -3.02 11.76
C ALA A 26 2.71 -2.29 12.76
N PRO A 27 2.21 -2.97 13.81
CA PRO A 27 1.34 -2.37 14.83
C PRO A 27 1.87 -1.05 15.42
N ALA A 28 0.95 -0.25 15.95
CA ALA A 28 1.34 0.93 16.73
C ALA A 28 2.15 0.51 17.96
N GLY A 29 3.22 1.24 18.27
CA GLY A 29 4.10 0.93 19.39
C GLY A 29 5.16 -0.14 19.13
N THR A 30 5.24 -0.74 17.92
CA THR A 30 6.35 -1.64 17.58
C THR A 30 7.70 -0.94 17.78
N PRO A 31 8.66 -1.53 18.52
CA PRO A 31 9.96 -0.91 18.76
C PRO A 31 10.69 -0.54 17.46
N ARG A 32 11.34 0.64 17.42
CA ARG A 32 12.04 1.12 16.20
C ARG A 32 13.08 0.13 15.68
N ALA A 33 13.75 -0.62 16.56
CA ALA A 33 14.72 -1.63 16.15
C ALA A 33 14.09 -2.76 15.33
N VAL A 34 12.89 -3.23 15.72
CA VAL A 34 12.15 -4.26 14.99
C VAL A 34 11.68 -3.74 13.64
N VAL A 35 11.15 -2.50 13.61
CA VAL A 35 10.74 -1.85 12.36
C VAL A 35 11.91 -1.72 11.38
N ARG A 36 13.08 -1.28 11.85
CA ARG A 36 14.27 -1.16 11.02
C ARG A 36 14.73 -2.51 10.48
N LYS A 37 14.72 -3.55 11.32
CA LYS A 37 15.08 -4.90 10.87
C LYS A 37 14.13 -5.39 9.78
N LEU A 38 12.82 -5.29 9.99
CA LEU A 38 11.81 -5.73 9.02
C LEU A 38 11.93 -4.95 7.70
N ASN A 39 12.15 -3.63 7.77
CA ASN A 39 12.41 -2.82 6.59
C ASN A 39 13.68 -3.27 5.85
N SER A 40 14.78 -3.50 6.56
CA SER A 40 16.03 -3.97 5.95
C SER A 40 15.86 -5.32 5.25
N ASP A 41 15.17 -6.26 5.90
CA ASP A 41 14.96 -7.62 5.38
C ASP A 41 14.11 -7.58 4.10
N VAL A 42 13.00 -6.82 4.12
CA VAL A 42 12.12 -6.69 2.94
C VAL A 42 12.82 -5.90 1.82
N ALA A 43 13.55 -4.84 2.14
CA ALA A 43 14.32 -4.09 1.14
C ALA A 43 15.39 -4.98 0.47
N ALA A 44 16.02 -5.89 1.22
CA ALA A 44 16.95 -6.85 0.64
C ALA A 44 16.24 -7.81 -0.33
N ILE A 45 15.05 -8.30 0.01
CA ILE A 45 14.24 -9.16 -0.87
C ILE A 45 13.83 -8.41 -2.15
N LEU A 46 13.34 -7.17 -2.02
CA LEU A 46 12.96 -6.33 -3.16
C LEU A 46 14.14 -5.99 -4.08
N ARG A 47 15.38 -6.11 -3.59
CA ARG A 47 16.59 -5.92 -4.40
C ARG A 47 17.00 -7.16 -5.20
N LEU A 48 16.46 -8.34 -4.88
CA LEU A 48 16.79 -9.58 -5.58
C LEU A 48 16.29 -9.53 -7.04
N PRO A 49 17.12 -9.89 -8.04
CA PRO A 49 16.73 -9.83 -9.45
C PRO A 49 15.45 -10.60 -9.77
N ASP A 50 15.35 -11.87 -9.34
CA ASP A 50 14.14 -12.70 -9.56
C ASP A 50 12.89 -12.08 -8.93
N THR A 51 13.02 -11.42 -7.77
CA THR A 51 11.89 -10.72 -7.14
C THR A 51 11.47 -9.49 -7.94
N LYS A 52 12.44 -8.67 -8.39
CA LYS A 52 12.14 -7.51 -9.24
C LYS A 52 11.48 -7.92 -10.54
N GLU A 53 12.01 -8.94 -11.20
CA GLU A 53 11.48 -9.44 -12.48
C GLU A 53 10.05 -9.95 -12.32
N ARG A 54 9.76 -10.72 -11.26
CA ARG A 54 8.40 -11.20 -10.97
C ARG A 54 7.44 -10.06 -10.65
N LEU A 55 7.87 -9.10 -9.84
CA LEU A 55 7.04 -7.93 -9.51
C LEU A 55 6.75 -7.10 -10.77
N ALA A 56 7.77 -6.83 -11.60
CA ALA A 56 7.60 -6.12 -12.86
C ALA A 56 6.66 -6.88 -13.82
N ALA A 57 6.76 -8.21 -13.90
CA ALA A 57 5.85 -9.04 -14.70
C ALA A 57 4.39 -8.96 -14.22
N LEU A 58 4.18 -8.63 -12.94
CA LEU A 58 2.86 -8.40 -12.34
C LEU A 58 2.43 -6.91 -12.41
N GLY A 59 3.22 -6.04 -13.05
CA GLY A 59 2.93 -4.61 -13.16
C GLY A 59 3.35 -3.78 -11.96
N PHE A 60 4.22 -4.31 -11.09
CA PHE A 60 4.73 -3.63 -9.91
C PHE A 60 6.14 -3.10 -10.08
N ASP A 61 6.36 -1.88 -9.60
CA ASP A 61 7.69 -1.34 -9.34
C ASP A 61 8.04 -1.47 -7.86
N ALA A 62 9.12 -2.20 -7.59
CA ALA A 62 9.65 -2.38 -6.25
C ALA A 62 10.31 -1.09 -5.74
N VAL A 63 9.85 -0.57 -4.60
CA VAL A 63 10.43 0.60 -3.93
C VAL A 63 10.99 0.18 -2.56
N ASP A 64 12.21 0.57 -2.25
CA ASP A 64 12.95 0.16 -1.05
C ASP A 64 13.21 1.34 -0.10
N ASN A 65 12.21 2.20 0.06
CA ASN A 65 12.28 3.39 0.90
C ASN A 65 12.52 3.06 2.38
N THR A 66 13.13 4.02 3.08
CA THR A 66 13.28 3.95 4.53
C THR A 66 11.93 4.10 5.24
N PRO A 67 11.79 3.65 6.50
CA PRO A 67 10.53 3.81 7.25
C PRO A 67 10.11 5.27 7.42
N ASP A 68 11.07 6.19 7.52
CA ASP A 68 10.81 7.61 7.71
C ASP A 68 10.38 8.28 6.38
N GLU A 69 10.98 7.90 5.24
CA GLU A 69 10.52 8.32 3.91
C GLU A 69 9.12 7.77 3.59
N PHE A 70 8.85 6.51 3.97
CA PHE A 70 7.51 5.93 3.82
C PHE A 70 6.46 6.68 4.65
N ALA A 71 6.79 7.04 5.89
CA ALA A 71 5.92 7.84 6.75
C ALA A 71 5.57 9.20 6.12
N ALA A 72 6.57 9.86 5.52
CA ALA A 72 6.37 11.12 4.81
C ALA A 72 5.47 10.95 3.58
N TYR A 73 5.67 9.88 2.81
CA TYR A 73 4.84 9.55 1.64
C TYR A 73 3.38 9.31 2.03
N VAL A 74 3.11 8.46 3.03
CA VAL A 74 1.74 8.20 3.52
C VAL A 74 1.07 9.48 4.00
N LYS A 75 1.80 10.35 4.70
CA LYS A 75 1.27 11.66 5.14
C LYS A 75 0.87 12.53 3.94
N ALA A 76 1.68 12.56 2.88
CA ALA A 76 1.37 13.31 1.67
C ALA A 76 0.13 12.74 0.95
N GLU A 77 0.02 11.42 0.85
CA GLU A 77 -1.14 10.75 0.24
C GLU A 77 -2.43 11.05 1.01
N VAL A 78 -2.41 10.98 2.35
CA VAL A 78 -3.57 11.32 3.18
C VAL A 78 -4.02 12.77 2.95
N ILE A 79 -3.08 13.72 2.82
CA ILE A 79 -3.40 15.13 2.53
C ILE A 79 -3.99 15.28 1.13
N LYS A 80 -3.38 14.65 0.12
CA LYS A 80 -3.84 14.68 -1.28
C LYS A 80 -5.28 14.16 -1.39
N TRP A 81 -5.52 12.95 -0.90
CA TRP A 81 -6.84 12.32 -1.00
C TRP A 81 -7.88 13.00 -0.11
N GLY A 82 -7.48 13.53 1.06
CA GLY A 82 -8.34 14.36 1.89
C GLY A 82 -8.82 15.62 1.18
N LYS A 83 -7.98 16.23 0.33
CA LYS A 83 -8.39 17.36 -0.53
C LYS A 83 -9.35 16.90 -1.63
N VAL A 84 -9.04 15.79 -2.32
CA VAL A 84 -9.91 15.23 -3.37
C VAL A 84 -11.32 14.95 -2.85
N ILE A 85 -11.45 14.35 -1.66
CA ILE A 85 -12.75 14.08 -1.02
C ILE A 85 -13.52 15.38 -0.77
N LYS A 86 -12.84 16.42 -0.25
CA LYS A 86 -13.48 17.73 0.01
C LYS A 86 -13.92 18.42 -1.27
N ASP A 87 -13.09 18.41 -2.30
CA ASP A 87 -13.33 19.13 -3.55
C ASP A 87 -14.35 18.40 -4.45
N SER A 88 -14.46 17.07 -4.34
CA SER A 88 -15.37 16.24 -5.17
C SER A 88 -16.81 16.19 -4.66
N GLY A 89 -17.09 16.66 -3.44
CA GLY A 89 -18.43 16.57 -2.84
C GLY A 89 -18.86 15.14 -2.46
N ILE A 90 -17.95 14.16 -2.59
CA ILE A 90 -18.13 12.75 -2.21
C ILE A 90 -18.13 12.70 -0.67
N GLY A 91 -19.32 12.70 -0.06
CA GLY A 91 -19.46 12.63 1.39
C GLY A 91 -18.88 11.31 1.93
N GLU A 92 -18.23 11.37 3.09
CA GLU A 92 -17.50 10.30 3.81
C GLU A 92 -18.14 8.89 3.79
N ARG A 93 -19.45 8.80 3.58
CA ARG A 93 -20.24 7.56 3.42
C ARG A 93 -20.19 6.90 2.03
N SER A 94 -19.58 7.52 1.03
CA SER A 94 -19.61 7.05 -0.37
C SER A 94 -18.34 6.33 -0.83
N ILE A 95 -17.30 6.28 0.01
CA ILE A 95 -16.20 5.31 -0.16
C ILE A 95 -16.69 3.99 0.43
N GLN A 96 -17.21 3.10 -0.41
CA GLN A 96 -17.84 1.85 0.01
C GLN A 96 -16.82 0.87 0.63
N ILE A 97 -16.56 0.99 1.93
CA ILE A 97 -15.84 0.00 2.77
C ILE A 97 -16.67 -1.29 2.96
N GLU A 98 -17.92 -1.31 2.46
CA GLU A 98 -18.84 -2.45 2.54
C GLU A 98 -18.22 -3.76 1.99
N TRP A 99 -17.29 -3.68 1.02
CA TRP A 99 -16.57 -4.85 0.54
C TRP A 99 -15.61 -5.42 1.59
N VAL A 100 -14.85 -4.57 2.29
CA VAL A 100 -13.87 -4.98 3.31
C VAL A 100 -14.61 -5.60 4.51
N GLU A 101 -15.68 -4.97 4.99
CA GLU A 101 -16.51 -5.52 6.07
C GLU A 101 -17.12 -6.88 5.68
N ARG A 102 -17.57 -7.03 4.43
CA ARG A 102 -18.12 -8.28 3.92
C ARG A 102 -17.09 -9.38 3.75
N VAL A 103 -15.82 -9.04 3.50
CA VAL A 103 -14.71 -10.00 3.42
C VAL A 103 -14.23 -10.42 4.80
N LEU A 104 -14.16 -9.48 5.75
CA LEU A 104 -13.73 -9.74 7.13
C LEU A 104 -14.79 -10.46 7.97
N SER A 105 -16.07 -10.29 7.64
CA SER A 105 -17.19 -10.96 8.34
C SER A 105 -17.54 -12.35 7.80
N ARG A 106 -16.84 -12.88 6.78
CA ARG A 106 -17.10 -14.25 6.29
C ARG A 106 -16.59 -15.30 7.27
N PRO A 107 -17.43 -16.23 7.76
CA PRO A 107 -16.97 -17.36 8.55
C PRO A 107 -16.10 -18.31 7.72
N GLU A 108 -15.06 -18.86 8.35
CA GLU A 108 -13.93 -19.59 7.76
C GLU A 108 -14.30 -20.84 6.94
N LYS A 109 -15.52 -21.38 7.11
CA LYS A 109 -15.98 -22.64 6.50
C LYS A 109 -16.16 -22.63 4.97
N ASN A 110 -16.11 -21.47 4.30
CA ASN A 110 -16.41 -21.36 2.86
C ASN A 110 -15.19 -21.06 1.98
N ARG A 111 -13.97 -21.39 2.42
CA ARG A 111 -12.71 -21.11 1.69
C ARG A 111 -12.15 -22.25 0.83
N THR A 112 -12.84 -23.39 0.72
CA THR A 112 -12.44 -24.49 -0.18
C THR A 112 -13.60 -24.90 -1.06
N GLY A 113 -13.49 -24.56 -2.35
CA GLY A 113 -14.33 -24.98 -3.46
C GLY A 113 -13.61 -24.66 -4.75
#